data_AF-A0A365YZ87-F1
#
_entry.id   AF-A0A365YZ87-F1
#
_cell.length_a   1.000
_cell.length_b   1.000
_cell.length_c   1.000
_cell.angle_alpha   90.00
_cell.angle_beta   90.00
_cell.angle_gamma   90.00
#
_symmetry.space_group_name_H-M   'P 1'
#
loop_
_entity.id
_entity.type
_entity.pdbx_description
1 polymer ?
#
loop_
_entity_poly.entity_id
_entity_poly.type
_entity_poly.pdbx_seq_one_letter_code
_entity_poly.pdbx_strand_id
1 'polypeptide(L)'
;MSFLHNLTCRRCFNRTFATALVATPLAALAGRRASAADRKLSPVPGSPNSVRSQVLDKAADALQVKKPIDAMSEYLNGFHFYADDMGRQVEANHFCTHLNEDFHQCVIYEANQTDAKLLGIEYIVSERIFKTLPEEEKKLWHSHQYEVKSGMLVAPNVPDLGEHAFMADLVTTYGKTWHTWQIDRNPDFPFGIPQLMMGFTRDGQIRQSLLDDRDRRFDISTQSERKNRADIPLPDIVPGANAWQGGKTMQLQLVEMPVKNLRG
;
A
#
# COMPACT_ATOMS: atom_id res chain seq x y z
N MET A 1 7.37 -7.26 -39.96
CA MET A 1 6.75 -5.97 -40.33
C MET A 1 5.40 -5.89 -39.65
N SER A 2 4.92 -4.82 -39.05
CA SER A 2 5.52 -3.76 -38.25
C SER A 2 4.34 -3.05 -37.59
N PHE A 3 4.59 -2.44 -36.43
CA PHE A 3 3.75 -1.42 -35.77
C PHE A 3 2.37 -1.84 -35.26
N LEU A 4 2.28 -2.03 -33.95
CA LEU A 4 1.29 -1.40 -33.06
C LEU A 4 1.75 -1.68 -31.61
N HIS A 5 2.73 -0.90 -31.15
CA HIS A 5 3.14 -0.81 -29.76
C HIS A 5 3.39 0.67 -29.47
N ASN A 6 2.99 1.11 -28.27
CA ASN A 6 3.17 2.43 -27.67
C ASN A 6 2.05 3.46 -27.89
N LEU A 7 0.96 3.31 -27.12
CA LEU A 7 0.18 4.45 -26.63
C LEU A 7 -0.32 4.18 -25.20
N THR A 8 0.57 4.25 -24.21
CA THR A 8 0.19 4.33 -22.79
C THR A 8 1.23 5.17 -22.03
N CYS A 9 1.29 6.46 -22.37
CA CYS A 9 1.86 7.47 -21.47
C CYS A 9 0.73 8.36 -20.98
N ARG A 10 0.20 8.10 -19.77
CA ARG A 10 -0.88 8.89 -19.14
C ARG A 10 -0.49 10.35 -18.86
N ARG A 11 0.79 10.74 -19.00
CA ARG A 11 1.25 12.13 -18.85
C ARG A 11 1.37 12.93 -20.16
N CYS A 12 1.12 12.32 -21.33
CA CYS A 12 1.23 13.03 -22.62
C CYS A 12 -0.08 13.68 -23.12
N PHE A 13 -1.20 13.57 -22.41
CA PHE A 13 -2.52 13.96 -22.94
C PHE A 13 -2.84 15.48 -22.93
N ASN A 14 -1.85 16.36 -22.74
CA ASN A 14 -2.11 17.81 -22.63
C ASN A 14 -1.37 18.71 -23.64
N ARG A 15 -0.92 18.18 -24.78
CA ARG A 15 -0.33 19.02 -25.84
C ARG A 15 -0.71 18.55 -27.24
N THR A 16 -1.97 18.75 -27.61
CA THR A 16 -2.46 19.22 -28.93
C THR A 16 -3.93 18.85 -29.06
N PHE A 17 -4.83 19.82 -28.97
CA PHE A 17 -5.99 19.95 -29.83
C PHE A 17 -6.54 21.37 -29.65
N ALA A 18 -6.21 22.23 -30.60
CA ALA A 18 -6.95 23.45 -30.81
C ALA A 18 -8.33 23.10 -31.37
N THR A 19 -9.36 23.74 -30.80
CA THR A 19 -10.67 24.04 -31.40
C THR A 19 -11.56 22.88 -31.87
N ALA A 20 -12.45 22.43 -30.99
CA ALA A 20 -13.85 22.17 -31.31
C ALA A 20 -14.71 22.29 -30.03
N LEU A 21 -15.47 23.38 -29.90
CA LEU A 21 -16.47 23.57 -28.87
C LEU A 21 -17.64 22.62 -29.12
N VAL A 22 -17.73 21.54 -28.35
CA VAL A 22 -18.97 20.78 -28.17
C VAL A 22 -19.31 20.85 -26.68
N ALA A 23 -20.31 21.66 -26.36
CA ALA A 23 -20.86 21.79 -25.02
C ALA A 23 -21.68 20.53 -24.70
N THR A 24 -21.04 19.52 -24.12
CA THR A 24 -21.74 18.46 -23.39
C THR A 24 -21.98 18.93 -21.96
N PRO A 25 -23.20 18.75 -21.40
CA PRO A 25 -23.43 19.03 -20.00
C PRO A 25 -22.63 18.00 -19.19
N LEU A 26 -21.56 18.43 -18.54
CA LEU A 26 -20.93 17.65 -17.47
C LEU A 26 -22.01 17.44 -16.40
N ALA A 27 -22.61 16.26 -16.39
CA ALA A 27 -23.17 15.73 -15.16
C ALA A 27 -22.03 15.71 -14.16
N ALA A 28 -22.11 16.57 -13.14
CA ALA A 28 -21.17 16.57 -12.05
C ALA A 28 -21.26 15.21 -11.36
N LEU A 29 -20.37 14.29 -11.74
CA LEU A 29 -19.94 13.21 -10.86
C LEU A 29 -19.35 13.92 -9.65
N ALA A 30 -20.18 14.11 -8.62
CA ALA A 30 -19.74 14.47 -7.29
C ALA A 30 -18.95 13.28 -6.75
N GLY A 31 -17.75 13.05 -7.28
CA GLY A 31 -16.74 12.33 -6.56
C GLY A 31 -16.55 13.09 -5.26
N ARG A 32 -16.65 12.39 -4.13
CA ARG A 32 -16.35 12.97 -2.82
C ARG A 32 -14.96 13.60 -2.94
N ARG A 33 -14.90 14.94 -2.95
CA ARG A 33 -13.63 15.64 -2.80
C ARG A 33 -13.27 15.52 -1.33
N ALA A 34 -12.77 14.36 -0.94
CA ALA A 34 -12.00 14.25 0.28
C ALA A 34 -10.74 15.09 0.02
N SER A 35 -10.77 16.36 0.42
CA SER A 35 -9.54 17.01 0.84
C SER A 35 -9.13 16.23 2.07
N ALA A 36 -8.44 15.10 1.87
CA ALA A 36 -7.91 14.31 2.95
C ALA A 36 -7.12 15.28 3.81
N ALA A 37 -7.53 15.49 5.07
CA ALA A 37 -6.75 16.32 5.94
C ALA A 37 -5.41 15.61 6.11
N ASP A 38 -4.37 16.16 5.50
CA ASP A 38 -3.00 15.69 5.61
C ASP A 38 -2.70 15.35 7.06
N ARG A 39 -2.15 14.15 7.26
CA ARG A 39 -1.75 13.71 8.59
C ARG A 39 -0.53 14.54 9.00
N LYS A 40 -0.50 15.06 10.22
CA LYS A 40 0.71 15.69 10.76
C LYS A 40 1.83 14.66 10.84
N LEU A 41 2.88 14.84 10.04
CA LEU A 41 4.06 13.98 10.01
C LEU A 41 5.19 14.58 10.84
N SER A 42 5.96 13.74 11.52
CA SER A 42 7.22 14.17 12.13
C SER A 42 8.25 14.44 11.03
N PRO A 43 8.96 15.57 11.03
CA PRO A 43 10.01 15.81 10.04
C PRO A 43 11.18 14.85 10.24
N VAL A 44 11.91 14.55 9.17
CA VAL A 44 13.22 13.89 9.27
C VAL A 44 14.29 14.88 9.72
N PRO A 45 15.34 14.46 10.46
CA PRO A 45 16.43 15.33 10.85
C PRO A 45 17.21 15.89 9.64
N GLY A 46 17.70 17.12 9.76
CA GLY A 46 18.51 17.78 8.74
C GLY A 46 17.99 19.17 8.36
N SER A 47 18.74 19.84 7.50
CA SER A 47 18.33 21.13 6.94
C SER A 47 17.36 20.93 5.77
N PRO A 48 16.43 21.87 5.53
CA PRO A 48 15.57 21.84 4.34
C PRO A 48 16.37 21.82 3.04
N ASN A 49 15.75 21.33 1.96
CA ASN A 49 16.34 21.35 0.63
C ASN A 49 16.68 22.78 0.21
N SER A 50 17.95 23.01 -0.14
CA SER A 50 18.43 24.27 -0.70
C SER A 50 17.72 24.61 -2.02
N VAL A 51 17.69 25.90 -2.39
CA VAL A 51 17.17 26.34 -3.69
C VAL A 51 17.85 25.59 -4.85
N ARG A 52 19.16 25.35 -4.73
CA ARG A 52 19.92 24.58 -5.73
C ARG A 52 19.38 23.15 -5.86
N SER A 53 19.15 22.45 -4.75
CA SER A 53 18.59 21.10 -4.75
C SER A 53 17.21 21.08 -5.41
N GLN A 54 16.33 22.00 -5.03
CA GLN A 54 14.98 22.09 -5.61
C GLN A 54 14.99 22.31 -7.13
N VAL A 55 15.93 23.11 -7.64
CA VAL A 55 16.12 23.30 -9.09
C VAL A 55 16.60 22.02 -9.77
N LEU A 56 17.58 21.33 -9.17
CA LEU A 56 18.09 20.05 -9.70
C LEU A 56 17.00 18.97 -9.70
N ASP A 57 16.21 18.87 -8.63
CA ASP A 57 15.13 17.90 -8.50
C ASP A 57 14.07 18.11 -9.59
N LYS A 58 13.64 19.37 -9.80
CA LYS A 58 12.70 19.72 -10.88
C LYS A 58 13.26 19.41 -12.27
N ALA A 59 14.55 19.65 -12.50
CA ALA A 59 15.19 19.30 -13.77
C ALA A 59 15.24 17.78 -13.97
N ALA A 60 15.56 17.01 -12.92
CA ALA A 60 15.54 15.56 -12.96
C ALA A 60 14.12 15.02 -13.22
N ASP A 61 13.08 15.61 -12.64
CA ASP A 61 11.69 15.26 -12.89
C ASP A 61 11.24 15.54 -14.33
N ALA A 62 11.77 16.60 -14.95
CA ALA A 62 11.47 16.92 -16.34
C ALA A 62 12.22 16.03 -17.35
N LEU A 63 13.45 15.62 -17.03
CA LEU A 63 14.37 14.97 -17.97
C LEU A 63 14.43 13.45 -17.82
N GLN A 64 14.21 12.92 -16.62
CA GLN A 64 14.34 11.48 -16.35
C GLN A 64 12.98 10.80 -16.34
N VAL A 65 12.84 9.75 -17.16
CA VAL A 65 11.67 8.87 -17.15
C VAL A 65 11.85 7.82 -16.06
N LYS A 66 10.91 7.76 -15.11
CA LYS A 66 10.96 6.88 -13.94
C LYS A 66 9.95 5.74 -14.08
N LYS A 67 10.15 4.89 -15.10
CA LYS A 67 9.17 3.86 -15.51
C LYS A 67 8.57 3.02 -14.36
N PRO A 68 9.32 2.55 -13.34
CA PRO A 68 8.73 1.79 -12.24
C PRO A 68 7.77 2.62 -11.37
N ILE A 69 8.08 3.90 -11.16
CA ILE A 69 7.21 4.82 -10.40
C ILE A 69 5.96 5.14 -11.23
N ASP A 70 6.14 5.37 -12.54
CA ASP A 70 5.03 5.63 -13.46
C ASP A 70 4.07 4.42 -13.61
N ALA A 71 4.53 3.21 -13.27
CA ALA A 71 3.75 1.97 -13.34
C ALA A 71 2.94 1.69 -12.06
N MET A 72 3.11 2.47 -10.98
CA MET A 72 2.26 2.33 -9.79
C MET A 72 0.84 2.83 -10.13
N SER A 73 -0.11 1.90 -10.17
CA SER A 73 -1.49 2.14 -10.63
C SER A 73 -2.50 2.20 -9.49
N GLU A 74 -2.14 1.71 -8.32
CA GLU A 74 -3.05 1.49 -7.20
C GLU A 74 -2.56 2.20 -5.95
N TYR A 75 -3.51 2.83 -5.25
CA TYR A 75 -3.31 3.38 -3.91
C TYR A 75 -4.31 2.74 -2.96
N LEU A 76 -3.80 1.98 -2.00
CA LEU A 76 -4.59 1.35 -0.94
C LEU A 76 -4.17 1.93 0.41
N ASN A 77 -5.11 1.96 1.34
CA ASN A 77 -4.86 2.31 2.73
C ASN A 77 -5.43 1.23 3.63
N GLY A 78 -4.60 0.78 4.56
CA GLY A 78 -4.94 -0.22 5.55
C GLY A 78 -4.11 -0.04 6.82
N PHE A 79 -4.03 -1.10 7.62
CA PHE A 79 -3.31 -1.07 8.88
C PHE A 79 -2.55 -2.36 9.06
N HIS A 80 -1.33 -2.25 9.54
CA HIS A 80 -0.54 -3.41 9.95
C HIS A 80 -0.24 -3.37 11.44
N PHE A 81 0.10 -4.51 11.99
CA PHE A 81 0.79 -4.61 13.28
C PHE A 81 2.09 -5.40 13.15
N TYR A 82 3.02 -5.18 14.07
CA TYR A 82 4.29 -5.94 14.10
C TYR A 82 3.99 -7.37 14.47
N ALA A 83 4.46 -8.35 13.69
CA ALA A 83 4.02 -9.74 13.82
C ALA A 83 4.23 -10.33 15.23
N ASP A 84 5.21 -9.81 15.98
CA ASP A 84 5.56 -10.19 17.36
C ASP A 84 4.98 -9.26 18.45
N ASP A 85 4.30 -8.18 18.06
CA ASP A 85 3.68 -7.20 18.97
C ASP A 85 2.44 -6.54 18.36
N MET A 86 1.27 -7.16 18.59
CA MET A 86 -0.02 -6.64 18.12
C MET A 86 -0.43 -5.30 18.76
N GLY A 87 0.19 -4.92 19.88
CA GLY A 87 -0.03 -3.60 20.49
C GLY A 87 0.55 -2.46 19.66
N ARG A 88 1.53 -2.77 18.79
CA ARG A 88 2.16 -1.81 17.89
C ARG A 88 1.50 -1.87 16.53
N GLN A 89 0.67 -0.87 16.25
CA GLN A 89 -0.17 -0.80 15.06
C GLN A 89 0.13 0.47 14.28
N VAL A 90 0.26 0.35 12.97
CA VAL A 90 0.70 1.41 12.05
C VAL A 90 -0.26 1.45 10.86
N GLU A 91 -0.74 2.64 10.51
CA GLU A 91 -1.44 2.89 9.25
C GLU A 91 -0.45 2.74 8.08
N ALA A 92 -0.85 1.99 7.05
CA ALA A 92 -0.03 1.68 5.90
C ALA A 92 -0.69 2.23 4.63
N ASN A 93 0.08 3.00 3.85
CA ASN A 93 -0.34 3.57 2.58
C ASN A 93 0.43 2.89 1.46
N HIS A 94 -0.24 1.99 0.74
CA HIS A 94 0.36 1.13 -0.26
C HIS A 94 0.24 1.74 -1.65
N PHE A 95 1.37 1.84 -2.35
CA PHE A 95 1.44 2.25 -3.74
C PHE A 95 1.91 1.06 -4.56
N CYS A 96 0.98 0.45 -5.27
CA CYS A 96 1.17 -0.87 -5.85
C CYS A 96 1.30 -0.81 -7.38
N THR A 97 2.16 -1.69 -7.89
CA THR A 97 2.21 -2.06 -9.29
C THR A 97 1.68 -3.47 -9.43
N HIS A 98 0.67 -3.63 -10.27
CA HIS A 98 0.18 -4.92 -10.72
C HIS A 98 1.15 -5.48 -11.78
N LEU A 99 1.97 -6.47 -11.41
CA LEU A 99 2.98 -7.06 -12.33
C LEU A 99 2.35 -8.06 -13.29
N ASN A 100 1.38 -8.83 -12.81
CA ASN A 100 0.49 -9.74 -13.53
C ASN A 100 -0.67 -10.11 -12.61
N GLU A 101 -1.71 -10.76 -13.14
CA GLU A 101 -2.95 -11.13 -12.42
C GLU A 101 -2.75 -11.81 -11.05
N ASP A 102 -1.61 -12.44 -10.80
CA ASP A 102 -1.32 -13.12 -9.53
C ASP A 102 -0.33 -12.39 -8.62
N PHE A 103 0.20 -11.25 -9.03
CA PHE A 103 1.35 -10.65 -8.38
C PHE A 103 1.30 -9.13 -8.38
N HIS A 104 1.26 -8.57 -7.18
CA HIS A 104 1.45 -7.13 -6.95
C HIS A 104 2.71 -6.92 -6.12
N GLN A 105 3.36 -5.79 -6.34
CA GLN A 105 4.41 -5.28 -5.47
C GLN A 105 4.04 -3.87 -5.04
N CYS A 106 4.21 -3.59 -3.76
CA CYS A 106 3.81 -2.32 -3.18
C CYS A 106 4.98 -1.68 -2.43
N VAL A 107 5.07 -0.36 -2.54
CA VAL A 107 5.88 0.47 -1.65
C VAL A 107 4.94 1.09 -0.63
N ILE A 108 5.31 1.05 0.65
CA ILE A 108 4.45 1.48 1.75
C ILE A 108 5.00 2.76 2.36
N TYR A 109 4.16 3.78 2.48
CA TYR A 109 4.48 5.05 3.15
C TYR A 109 3.62 5.29 4.38
N GLU A 110 4.05 6.19 5.26
CA GLU A 110 3.29 6.57 6.47
C GLU A 110 2.02 7.38 6.16
N ALA A 111 1.98 8.03 4.98
CA ALA A 111 0.87 8.80 4.46
C ALA A 111 0.96 8.94 2.94
N ASN A 112 -0.12 9.35 2.29
CA ASN A 112 -0.11 9.81 0.91
C ASN A 112 0.21 11.32 0.84
N GLN A 113 1.44 11.68 1.21
CA GLN A 113 1.95 13.06 1.25
C GLN A 113 3.38 13.12 0.67
N THR A 114 3.79 14.27 0.16
CA THR A 114 5.10 14.43 -0.52
C THR A 114 6.31 14.29 0.40
N ASP A 115 6.12 14.45 1.70
CA ASP A 115 7.14 14.34 2.75
C ASP A 115 6.97 13.06 3.60
N ALA A 116 6.13 12.12 3.16
CA ALA A 116 5.89 10.87 3.85
C ALA A 116 7.13 9.97 3.87
N LYS A 117 7.44 9.43 5.06
CA LYS A 117 8.49 8.43 5.24
C LYS A 117 8.12 7.11 4.55
N LEU A 118 9.10 6.53 3.88
CA LEU A 118 9.07 5.16 3.36
C LEU A 118 9.09 4.19 4.54
N LEU A 119 8.02 3.43 4.71
CA LEU A 119 7.90 2.45 5.78
C LEU A 119 8.42 1.08 5.39
N GLY A 120 8.20 0.66 4.16
CA GLY A 120 8.49 -0.72 3.78
C GLY A 120 7.96 -1.12 2.42
N ILE A 121 7.82 -2.43 2.24
CA ILE A 121 7.31 -3.06 1.02
C ILE A 121 6.34 -4.17 1.36
N GLU A 122 5.49 -4.49 0.40
CA GLU A 122 4.65 -5.67 0.41
C GLU A 122 4.64 -6.36 -0.94
N TYR A 123 4.63 -7.68 -0.91
CA TYR A 123 4.29 -8.51 -2.07
C TYR A 123 2.94 -9.14 -1.84
N ILE A 124 2.05 -9.02 -2.81
CA ILE A 124 0.71 -9.60 -2.77
C ILE A 124 0.63 -10.67 -3.83
N VAL A 125 0.18 -11.86 -3.44
CA VAL A 125 -0.01 -12.98 -4.36
C VAL A 125 -1.42 -13.53 -4.32
N SER A 126 -1.88 -14.06 -5.46
CA SER A 126 -3.15 -14.79 -5.52
C SER A 126 -3.10 -16.04 -4.65
N GLU A 127 -4.27 -16.55 -4.25
CA GLU A 127 -4.38 -17.84 -3.55
C GLU A 127 -3.68 -18.97 -4.32
N ARG A 128 -3.76 -18.95 -5.65
CA ARG A 128 -3.12 -19.94 -6.52
C ARG A 128 -1.62 -19.98 -6.28
N ILE A 129 -0.96 -18.82 -6.27
CA ILE A 129 0.48 -18.74 -6.02
C ILE A 129 0.79 -19.08 -4.57
N PHE A 130 0.01 -18.55 -3.62
CA PHE A 130 0.19 -18.82 -2.20
C PHE A 130 0.20 -20.32 -1.87
N LYS A 131 -0.71 -21.09 -2.46
CA LYS A 131 -0.78 -22.56 -2.29
C LYS A 131 0.51 -23.29 -2.71
N THR A 132 1.29 -22.72 -3.62
CA THR A 132 2.54 -23.33 -4.11
C THR A 132 3.76 -23.01 -3.24
N LEU A 133 3.64 -22.06 -2.30
CA LEU A 133 4.74 -21.68 -1.43
C LEU A 133 5.11 -22.81 -0.46
N PRO A 134 6.40 -22.94 -0.09
CA PRO A 134 6.82 -23.82 1.00
C PRO A 134 6.12 -23.46 2.32
N GLU A 135 5.84 -24.45 3.17
CA GLU A 135 5.14 -24.24 4.45
C GLU A 135 5.86 -23.26 5.38
N GLU A 136 7.19 -23.26 5.40
CA GLU A 136 7.97 -22.29 6.19
C GLU A 136 7.85 -20.86 5.64
N GLU A 137 7.73 -20.72 4.32
CA GLU A 137 7.56 -19.42 3.69
C GLU A 137 6.18 -18.85 3.98
N LYS A 138 5.11 -19.66 3.94
CA LYS A 138 3.72 -19.25 4.24
C LYS A 138 3.57 -18.55 5.59
N LYS A 139 4.39 -18.89 6.58
CA LYS A 139 4.39 -18.26 7.92
C LYS A 139 4.74 -16.77 7.90
N LEU A 140 5.30 -16.27 6.80
CA LEU A 140 5.63 -14.86 6.58
C LEU A 140 4.48 -14.08 5.92
N TRP A 141 3.34 -14.71 5.68
CA TRP A 141 2.22 -14.12 4.93
C TRP A 141 0.97 -14.01 5.80
N HIS A 142 0.16 -13.00 5.51
CA HIS A 142 -1.18 -12.84 6.05
C HIS A 142 -2.21 -12.87 4.93
N SER A 143 -3.45 -13.23 5.26
CA SER A 143 -4.56 -13.16 4.30
C SER A 143 -5.22 -11.79 4.36
N HIS A 144 -5.54 -11.20 3.20
CA HIS A 144 -6.26 -9.93 3.12
C HIS A 144 -7.77 -10.06 3.37
N GLN A 145 -8.28 -11.29 3.53
CA GLN A 145 -9.71 -11.58 3.65
C GLN A 145 -10.42 -10.68 4.66
N TYR A 146 -9.94 -10.62 5.91
CA TYR A 146 -10.61 -9.86 6.95
C TYR A 146 -10.46 -8.36 6.73
N GLU A 147 -9.29 -7.89 6.32
CA GLU A 147 -9.04 -6.46 6.08
C GLU A 147 -9.96 -5.91 4.99
N VAL A 148 -10.17 -6.69 3.93
CA VAL A 148 -11.14 -6.39 2.89
C VAL A 148 -12.56 -6.46 3.43
N LYS A 149 -12.96 -7.57 4.05
CA LYS A 149 -14.37 -7.78 4.45
C LYS A 149 -14.82 -6.89 5.60
N SER A 150 -13.91 -6.42 6.43
CA SER A 150 -14.19 -5.52 7.56
C SER A 150 -14.36 -4.06 7.16
N GLY A 151 -13.95 -3.66 5.95
CA GLY A 151 -13.87 -2.24 5.56
C GLY A 151 -12.57 -1.54 5.98
N MET A 152 -11.62 -2.28 6.58
CA MET A 152 -10.36 -1.70 7.06
C MET A 152 -9.43 -1.34 5.89
N LEU A 153 -9.31 -2.22 4.89
CA LEU A 153 -8.62 -1.91 3.64
C LEU A 153 -9.54 -1.11 2.73
N VAL A 154 -9.07 0.00 2.17
CA VAL A 154 -9.84 0.87 1.27
C VAL A 154 -8.96 1.32 0.09
N ALA A 155 -9.58 1.65 -1.04
CA ALA A 155 -8.94 2.36 -2.15
C ALA A 155 -9.46 3.81 -2.19
N PRO A 156 -8.80 4.77 -1.51
CA PRO A 156 -9.32 6.14 -1.39
C PRO A 156 -9.52 6.81 -2.74
N ASN A 157 -10.58 7.60 -2.87
CA ASN A 157 -10.96 8.33 -4.10
C ASN A 157 -11.28 7.46 -5.32
N VAL A 158 -11.42 6.14 -5.15
CA VAL A 158 -11.98 5.25 -6.18
C VAL A 158 -13.51 5.21 -6.01
N PRO A 159 -14.32 5.37 -7.07
CA PRO A 159 -15.77 5.23 -6.98
C PRO A 159 -16.20 3.84 -6.51
N ASP A 160 -17.29 3.75 -5.74
CA ASP A 160 -17.76 2.54 -5.06
C ASP A 160 -17.80 1.29 -5.96
N LEU A 161 -18.24 1.40 -7.22
CA LEU A 161 -18.28 0.26 -8.16
C LEU A 161 -16.88 -0.27 -8.48
N GLY A 162 -15.91 0.63 -8.69
CA GLY A 162 -14.52 0.24 -8.96
C GLY A 162 -13.83 -0.27 -7.71
N GLU A 163 -14.08 0.38 -6.57
CA GLU A 163 -13.58 -0.04 -5.25
C GLU A 163 -14.04 -1.45 -4.91
N HIS A 164 -15.33 -1.72 -5.07
CA HIS A 164 -15.94 -3.03 -4.80
C HIS A 164 -15.32 -4.12 -5.67
N ALA A 165 -15.14 -3.85 -6.97
CA ALA A 165 -14.48 -4.78 -7.88
C ALA A 165 -13.04 -5.08 -7.45
N PHE A 166 -12.25 -4.05 -7.08
CA PHE A 166 -10.90 -4.25 -6.56
C PHE A 166 -10.90 -5.10 -5.28
N MET A 167 -11.84 -4.85 -4.37
CA MET A 167 -11.96 -5.60 -3.13
C MET A 167 -12.39 -7.05 -3.36
N ALA A 168 -13.21 -7.31 -4.38
CA ALA A 168 -13.59 -8.67 -4.76
C ALA A 168 -12.39 -9.50 -5.24
N ASP A 169 -11.41 -8.88 -5.89
CA ASP A 169 -10.16 -9.55 -6.27
C ASP A 169 -9.24 -9.73 -5.05
N LEU A 170 -9.02 -8.65 -4.28
CA LEU A 170 -8.08 -8.64 -3.15
C LEU A 170 -8.48 -9.57 -2.00
N VAL A 171 -9.77 -9.85 -1.79
CA VAL A 171 -10.24 -10.69 -0.66
C VAL A 171 -9.61 -12.10 -0.66
N THR A 172 -9.18 -12.59 -1.83
CA THR A 172 -8.59 -13.93 -2.02
C THR A 172 -7.06 -13.94 -1.96
N THR A 173 -6.44 -12.78 -1.75
CA THR A 173 -4.98 -12.62 -1.86
C THR A 173 -4.27 -12.69 -0.51
N TYR A 174 -2.95 -12.85 -0.58
CA TYR A 174 -2.06 -12.99 0.58
C TYR A 174 -0.90 -12.01 0.47
N GLY A 175 -0.57 -11.35 1.58
CA GLY A 175 0.45 -10.31 1.66
C GLY A 175 1.67 -10.74 2.49
N LYS A 176 2.88 -10.48 1.99
CA LYS A 176 4.14 -10.56 2.75
C LYS A 176 4.71 -9.16 2.91
N THR A 177 4.69 -8.66 4.14
CA THR A 177 4.95 -7.25 4.42
C THR A 177 6.11 -7.07 5.38
N TRP A 178 7.06 -6.23 4.98
CA TRP A 178 8.24 -5.89 5.78
C TRP A 178 8.34 -4.39 5.93
N HIS A 179 8.28 -3.90 7.17
CA HIS A 179 8.58 -2.51 7.47
C HIS A 179 10.05 -2.34 7.86
N THR A 180 10.74 -1.43 7.20
CA THR A 180 12.13 -1.04 7.44
C THR A 180 12.24 0.20 8.33
N TRP A 181 11.17 0.99 8.48
CA TRP A 181 11.12 2.14 9.37
C TRP A 181 10.08 1.98 10.47
N GLN A 182 10.53 1.89 11.72
CA GLN A 182 9.66 1.80 12.89
C GLN A 182 9.27 3.17 13.44
N ILE A 183 8.44 3.90 12.69
CA ILE A 183 8.06 5.30 13.01
C ILE A 183 7.35 5.47 14.36
N ASP A 184 6.76 4.39 14.90
CA ASP A 184 6.14 4.37 16.23
C ASP A 184 7.16 4.39 17.38
N ARG A 185 8.42 4.01 17.11
CA ARG A 185 9.53 4.04 18.08
C ARG A 185 10.51 5.17 17.82
N ASN A 186 10.98 5.27 16.57
CA ASN A 186 12.01 6.22 16.17
C ASN A 186 11.55 6.92 14.88
N PRO A 187 10.77 8.01 14.99
CA PRO A 187 10.30 8.74 13.80
C PRO A 187 11.45 9.42 13.05
N ASP A 188 12.58 9.67 13.71
CA ASP A 188 13.70 10.43 13.15
C ASP A 188 14.57 9.60 12.21
N PHE A 189 14.73 8.29 12.46
CA PHE A 189 15.59 7.41 11.66
C PHE A 189 15.05 5.96 11.56
N PRO A 190 15.28 5.28 10.42
CA PRO A 190 14.91 3.88 10.23
C PRO A 190 15.93 2.94 10.88
N PHE A 191 16.01 2.95 12.21
CA PHE A 191 16.95 2.08 12.94
C PHE A 191 16.49 0.62 12.98
N GLY A 192 17.48 -0.27 12.96
CA GLY A 192 17.29 -1.71 13.15
C GLY A 192 17.07 -2.48 11.85
N ILE A 193 16.69 -3.74 12.00
CA ILE A 193 16.39 -4.65 10.88
C ILE A 193 14.92 -4.53 10.46
N PRO A 194 14.58 -4.94 9.22
CA PRO A 194 13.20 -5.02 8.80
C PRO A 194 12.36 -5.87 9.78
N GLN A 195 11.12 -5.48 9.98
CA GLN A 195 10.18 -6.18 10.85
C GLN A 195 9.06 -6.78 10.03
N LEU A 196 8.75 -8.04 10.29
CA LEU A 196 7.59 -8.71 9.70
C LEU A 196 6.32 -8.04 10.21
N MET A 197 5.42 -7.73 9.30
CA MET A 197 4.14 -7.10 9.59
C MET A 197 2.99 -8.05 9.24
N MET A 198 1.88 -7.92 9.95
CA MET A 198 0.69 -8.77 9.78
C MET A 198 -0.58 -7.93 9.72
N GLY A 199 -1.58 -8.49 9.04
CA GLY A 199 -2.93 -7.93 8.96
C GLY A 199 -3.87 -8.48 10.04
N PHE A 200 -4.95 -7.73 10.26
CA PHE A 200 -5.98 -8.06 11.26
C PHE A 200 -6.87 -9.21 10.77
N THR A 201 -7.46 -9.97 11.70
CA THR A 201 -8.24 -11.19 11.38
C THR A 201 -9.62 -11.25 12.02
N ARG A 202 -9.94 -10.34 12.95
CA ARG A 202 -11.25 -10.26 13.60
C ARG A 202 -11.49 -8.91 14.27
N ASP A 203 -12.76 -8.65 14.58
CA ASP A 203 -13.21 -7.46 15.28
C ASP A 203 -12.53 -7.34 16.66
N GLY A 204 -12.25 -6.10 17.08
CA GLY A 204 -11.65 -5.79 18.39
C GLY A 204 -10.12 -5.88 18.45
N GLN A 205 -9.43 -6.18 17.34
CA GLN A 205 -7.95 -6.20 17.33
C GLN A 205 -7.32 -4.84 17.02
N ILE A 206 -7.92 -4.05 16.13
CA ILE A 206 -7.46 -2.70 15.80
C ILE A 206 -7.78 -1.73 16.94
N ARG A 207 -6.86 -0.81 17.22
CA ARG A 207 -7.11 0.34 18.09
C ARG A 207 -8.14 1.25 17.40
N GLN A 208 -9.35 1.31 17.96
CA GLN A 208 -10.46 2.05 17.35
C GLN A 208 -10.11 3.50 17.01
N SER A 209 -9.32 4.18 17.85
CA SER A 209 -8.88 5.55 17.59
C SER A 209 -8.07 5.72 16.30
N LEU A 210 -7.33 4.71 15.85
CA LEU A 210 -6.62 4.75 14.57
C LEU A 210 -7.58 4.68 13.39
N LEU A 211 -8.58 3.80 13.50
CA LEU A 211 -9.59 3.61 12.48
C LEU A 211 -10.47 4.85 12.33
N ASP A 212 -10.92 5.41 13.46
CA ASP A 212 -11.74 6.62 13.50
C ASP A 212 -10.98 7.84 12.94
N ASP A 213 -9.67 7.95 13.24
CA ASP A 213 -8.83 9.01 12.68
C ASP A 213 -8.72 8.92 11.15
N ARG A 214 -8.49 7.70 10.62
CA ARG A 214 -8.45 7.44 9.17
C ARG A 214 -9.77 7.76 8.51
N ASP A 215 -10.88 7.24 9.06
CA ASP A 215 -12.22 7.44 8.52
C ASP A 215 -12.57 8.93 8.44
N ARG A 216 -12.27 9.69 9.50
CA ARG A 216 -12.43 11.14 9.53
C ARG A 216 -11.58 11.86 8.49
N ARG A 217 -10.31 11.47 8.33
CA ARG A 217 -9.41 12.08 7.34
C ARG A 217 -9.86 11.82 5.92
N PHE A 218 -10.33 10.63 5.62
CA PHE A 218 -10.72 10.24 4.26
C PHE A 218 -12.19 10.51 3.93
N ASP A 219 -12.99 10.97 4.91
CA ASP A 219 -14.43 11.17 4.75
C ASP A 219 -15.16 9.89 4.31
N ILE A 220 -14.81 8.79 4.98
CA ILE A 220 -15.36 7.44 4.74
C ILE A 220 -15.91 6.85 6.04
N SER A 221 -16.61 5.71 5.93
CA SER A 221 -17.06 4.94 7.07
C SER A 221 -16.75 3.47 6.87
N THR A 222 -15.89 2.92 7.71
CA THR A 222 -15.51 1.50 7.72
C THR A 222 -16.74 0.60 7.77
N GLN A 223 -17.76 0.98 8.53
CA GLN A 223 -19.01 0.22 8.63
C GLN A 223 -19.86 0.29 7.35
N SER A 224 -19.81 1.39 6.61
CA SER A 224 -20.43 1.48 5.29
C SER A 224 -19.68 0.64 4.27
N GLU A 225 -18.34 0.67 4.27
CA GLU A 225 -17.52 -0.20 3.40
C GLU A 225 -17.80 -1.69 3.67
N ARG A 226 -17.86 -2.09 4.94
CA ARG A 226 -18.24 -3.45 5.36
C ARG A 226 -19.60 -3.87 4.80
N LYS A 227 -20.59 -2.97 4.82
CA LYS A 227 -21.93 -3.23 4.26
C LYS A 227 -21.91 -3.30 2.74
N ASN A 228 -21.17 -2.40 2.10
CA ASN A 228 -21.03 -2.38 0.64
C ASN A 228 -20.43 -3.69 0.11
N ARG A 229 -19.56 -4.33 0.90
CA ARG A 229 -18.88 -5.58 0.55
C ARG A 229 -19.58 -6.83 1.07
N ALA A 230 -20.84 -6.75 1.52
CA ALA A 230 -21.53 -7.88 2.15
C ALA A 230 -21.76 -9.04 1.17
N ASP A 231 -21.94 -8.75 -0.12
CA ASP A 231 -22.15 -9.70 -1.21
C ASP A 231 -20.88 -10.40 -1.70
N ILE A 232 -19.70 -9.82 -1.46
CA ILE A 232 -18.41 -10.45 -1.83
C ILE A 232 -18.28 -11.79 -1.08
N PRO A 233 -18.05 -12.92 -1.77
CA PRO A 233 -17.86 -14.21 -1.10
C PRO A 233 -16.73 -14.16 -0.07
N LEU A 234 -16.92 -14.82 1.07
CA LEU A 234 -15.88 -14.97 2.08
C LEU A 234 -15.09 -16.27 1.77
N PRO A 235 -13.85 -16.19 1.25
CA PRO A 235 -13.07 -17.39 0.96
C PRO A 235 -12.65 -18.11 2.25
N ASP A 236 -12.25 -19.37 2.15
CA ASP A 236 -11.54 -20.03 3.25
C ASP A 236 -10.06 -19.60 3.24
N ILE A 237 -9.48 -19.33 4.41
CA ILE A 237 -8.06 -19.00 4.49
C ILE A 237 -7.24 -20.28 4.30
N VAL A 238 -6.31 -20.26 3.33
CA VAL A 238 -5.38 -21.36 3.11
C VAL A 238 -4.48 -21.53 4.34
N PRO A 239 -4.32 -22.75 4.87
CA PRO A 239 -3.45 -23.02 6.02
C PRO A 239 -2.02 -22.51 5.80
N GLY A 240 -1.41 -22.01 6.88
CA GLY A 240 -0.04 -21.49 6.90
C GLY A 240 0.04 -19.96 6.91
N ALA A 241 -0.97 -19.27 6.38
CA ALA A 241 -1.10 -17.82 6.55
C ALA A 241 -1.48 -17.47 8.00
N ASN A 242 -1.26 -16.21 8.39
CA ASN A 242 -1.62 -15.69 9.72
C ASN A 242 -1.00 -16.51 10.88
N ALA A 243 0.21 -17.06 10.69
CA ALA A 243 0.83 -18.01 11.62
C ALA A 243 0.94 -17.49 13.08
N TRP A 244 1.02 -16.17 13.24
CA TRP A 244 0.99 -15.47 14.54
C TRP A 244 -0.22 -15.84 15.42
N GLN A 245 -1.36 -16.27 14.83
CA GLN A 245 -2.54 -16.70 15.57
C GLN A 245 -2.26 -17.92 16.48
N GLY A 246 -1.21 -18.70 16.18
CA GLY A 246 -0.74 -19.79 17.04
C GLY A 246 0.06 -19.35 18.27
N GLY A 247 0.19 -18.04 18.52
CA GLY A 247 0.94 -17.48 19.65
C GLY A 247 2.46 -17.43 19.44
N LYS A 248 2.94 -17.74 18.24
CA LYS A 248 4.34 -17.63 17.82
C LYS A 248 4.40 -17.06 16.42
N THR A 249 5.43 -16.28 16.11
CA THR A 249 5.65 -15.70 14.79
C THR A 249 7.11 -15.83 14.36
N MET A 250 7.38 -15.53 13.10
CA MET A 250 8.74 -15.37 12.58
C MET A 250 9.19 -13.92 12.72
N GLN A 251 10.49 -13.71 12.96
CA GLN A 251 11.11 -12.40 12.90
C GLN A 251 12.57 -12.54 12.46
N LEU A 252 13.12 -11.48 11.88
CA LEU A 252 14.54 -11.46 11.50
C LEU A 252 15.44 -11.32 12.72
N GLN A 253 16.67 -11.82 12.59
CA GLN A 253 17.75 -11.62 13.55
C GLN A 253 18.93 -10.95 12.85
N LEU A 254 19.49 -9.91 13.46
CA LEU A 254 20.73 -9.31 13.01
C LEU A 254 21.90 -10.14 13.54
N VAL A 255 22.72 -10.64 12.62
CA VAL A 255 23.91 -11.45 12.94
C VAL A 255 25.08 -10.99 12.09
N GLU A 256 26.28 -10.98 12.68
CA GLU A 256 27.51 -10.74 11.92
C GLU A 256 27.85 -11.99 11.10
N MET A 257 28.16 -11.79 9.82
CA MET A 257 28.45 -12.88 8.89
C MET A 257 29.69 -12.54 8.07
N PRO A 258 30.58 -13.51 7.80
CA PRO A 258 31.72 -13.28 6.92
C PRO A 258 31.23 -12.96 5.50
N VAL A 259 31.80 -11.91 4.89
CA VAL A 259 31.52 -11.57 3.49
C VAL A 259 32.10 -12.65 2.59
N LYS A 260 31.23 -13.40 1.92
CA LYS A 260 31.65 -14.43 0.96
C LYS A 260 32.21 -13.77 -0.29
N ASN A 261 33.29 -14.32 -0.84
CA ASN A 261 33.94 -13.86 -2.08
C ASN A 261 34.38 -12.38 -2.04
N LEU A 262 34.78 -11.85 -0.88
CA LEU A 262 35.33 -10.50 -0.78
C LEU A 262 36.63 -10.43 -1.60
N ARG A 263 36.57 -9.74 -2.75
CA ARG A 263 37.75 -9.44 -3.56
C ARG A 263 38.41 -8.21 -2.95
N GLY A 264 39.63 -8.41 -2.43
CA GLY A 264 40.51 -7.32 -1.99
C GLY A 264 41.13 -6.57 -3.16
#